data_AF-A0A0R3KIB7-F1
#
_entry.id   AF-A0A0R3KIB7-F1
#
_cell.length_a   1.000
_cell.length_b   1.000
_cell.length_c   1.000
_cell.angle_alpha   90.00
_cell.angle_beta   90.00
_cell.angle_gamma   90.00
#
_symmetry.space_group_name_H-M   'P 1'
#
loop_
_entity.id
_entity.type
_entity.pdbx_description
1 polymer ?
#
loop_
_entity_poly.entity_id
_entity_poly.type
_entity_poly.pdbx_seq_one_letter_code
_entity_poly.pdbx_strand_id
1 'polypeptide(L)'
;MTGTGRANAALFDSRRYDAIAKAIRAPAAFDHGHFHINLTELALDVTDNPQRPLAVYAAAQSEYARLSGMPVAAPKQAMETWLPIAIVRYFLLMGGPTSERWRMMQSAEAALRPQD
;
A
#
# COMPACT_ATOMS: atom_id res chain seq x y z
N MET A 1 44.50 -29.91 -11.41
CA MET A 1 44.41 -28.87 -10.35
C MET A 1 43.49 -27.77 -10.86
N THR A 2 42.48 -27.47 -10.04
CA THR A 2 41.26 -26.68 -10.31
C THR A 2 41.52 -25.19 -10.41
N GLY A 3 41.00 -24.56 -11.48
CA GLY A 3 40.94 -23.10 -11.67
C GLY A 3 39.49 -22.62 -11.74
N THR A 4 38.74 -22.78 -10.65
CA THR A 4 37.38 -22.24 -10.48
C THR A 4 37.49 -20.81 -9.98
N GLY A 5 37.34 -19.82 -10.86
CA GLY A 5 37.49 -18.41 -10.44
C GLY A 5 36.89 -17.37 -11.38
N ARG A 6 35.82 -17.68 -12.12
CA ARG A 6 35.25 -16.70 -13.06
C ARG A 6 33.74 -16.78 -13.35
N ALA A 7 32.93 -17.25 -12.40
CA ALA A 7 31.49 -17.46 -12.65
C ALA A 7 30.53 -16.89 -11.58
N ASN A 8 30.92 -15.94 -10.73
CA ASN A 8 30.03 -15.40 -9.68
C ASN A 8 30.04 -13.87 -9.53
N ALA A 9 30.40 -13.12 -10.59
CA ALA A 9 30.33 -11.65 -10.55
C ALA A 9 29.03 -11.06 -11.15
N ALA A 10 28.18 -11.88 -11.78
CA ALA A 10 26.98 -11.41 -12.50
C ALA A 10 25.70 -11.36 -11.65
N LEU A 11 25.77 -11.70 -10.36
CA LEU A 11 24.59 -11.79 -9.47
C LEU A 11 24.28 -10.49 -8.70
N PHE A 12 25.18 -9.51 -8.71
CA PHE A 12 25.01 -8.24 -7.99
C PHE A 12 24.87 -7.05 -8.95
N ASP A 13 23.79 -7.04 -9.74
CA ASP A 13 23.42 -5.88 -10.56
C ASP A 13 22.45 -4.99 -9.76
N SER A 14 22.88 -3.78 -9.39
CA SER A 14 22.07 -2.78 -8.69
C SER A 14 20.77 -2.46 -9.44
N ARG A 15 20.76 -2.59 -10.78
CA ARG A 15 19.58 -2.38 -11.61
C ARG A 15 18.49 -3.43 -11.40
N ARG A 16 18.87 -4.67 -11.03
CA ARG A 16 17.89 -5.70 -10.63
C ARG A 16 17.30 -5.40 -9.25
N TYR A 17 18.09 -4.87 -8.31
CA TYR A 17 17.57 -4.41 -7.02
C TYR A 17 16.64 -3.21 -7.17
N ASP A 18 16.95 -2.24 -8.03
CA ASP A 18 16.06 -1.11 -8.31
C ASP A 18 14.77 -1.53 -9.01
N ALA A 19 14.84 -2.52 -9.91
CA ALA A 19 13.67 -3.10 -10.56
C ALA A 19 12.80 -3.90 -9.59
N ILE A 20 13.41 -4.70 -8.70
CA ILE A 20 12.71 -5.42 -7.64
C ILE A 20 12.13 -4.44 -6.62
N ALA A 21 12.86 -3.39 -6.22
CA ALA A 21 12.35 -2.35 -5.32
C ALA A 21 11.19 -1.56 -5.96
N LYS A 22 11.24 -1.27 -7.27
CA LYS A 22 10.11 -0.68 -8.01
C LYS A 22 8.91 -1.64 -8.12
N ALA A 23 9.15 -2.93 -8.35
CA ALA A 23 8.10 -3.94 -8.45
C ALA A 23 7.49 -4.29 -7.08
N ILE A 24 8.26 -4.22 -5.98
CA ILE A 24 7.82 -4.42 -4.59
C ILE A 24 7.07 -3.20 -4.03
N ARG A 25 7.28 -1.99 -4.59
CA ARG A 25 6.49 -0.80 -4.20
C ARG A 25 5.00 -0.95 -4.50
N ALA A 26 4.61 -1.69 -5.54
CA ALA A 26 3.21 -1.94 -5.86
C ALA A 26 2.53 -2.84 -4.79
N PRO A 27 3.09 -3.98 -4.36
CA PRO A 27 2.61 -4.74 -3.20
C PRO A 27 2.58 -3.93 -1.90
N ALA A 28 3.67 -3.24 -1.56
CA ALA A 28 3.73 -2.55 -0.28
C ALA A 28 2.77 -1.35 -0.21
N ALA A 29 2.68 -0.52 -1.26
CA ALA A 29 1.72 0.59 -1.29
C ALA A 29 0.26 0.13 -1.38
N PHE A 30 0.01 -1.01 -2.03
CA PHE A 30 -1.32 -1.63 -2.12
C PHE A 30 -1.76 -2.25 -0.77
N ASP A 31 -0.87 -2.97 -0.10
CA ASP A 31 -1.09 -3.49 1.26
C ASP A 31 -1.31 -2.34 2.23
N HIS A 32 -0.57 -1.25 2.06
CA HIS A 32 -0.74 -0.02 2.83
C HIS A 32 -2.11 0.63 2.61
N GLY A 33 -2.59 0.63 1.37
CA GLY A 33 -3.94 1.09 1.02
C GLY A 33 -5.03 0.25 1.68
N HIS A 34 -4.85 -1.08 1.73
CA HIS A 34 -5.76 -1.96 2.48
C HIS A 34 -5.73 -1.65 3.98
N PHE A 35 -4.55 -1.47 4.55
CA PHE A 35 -4.39 -1.17 5.96
C PHE A 35 -5.05 0.16 6.35
N HIS A 36 -4.92 1.17 5.48
CA HIS A 36 -5.62 2.45 5.61
C HIS A 36 -7.15 2.27 5.64
N ILE A 37 -7.73 1.67 4.60
CA ILE A 37 -9.19 1.47 4.48
C ILE A 37 -9.75 0.70 5.69
N ASN A 38 -9.06 -0.35 6.15
CA ASN A 38 -9.52 -1.14 7.29
C ASN A 38 -9.54 -0.34 8.61
N LEU A 39 -8.57 0.54 8.85
CA LEU A 39 -8.44 1.23 10.14
C LEU A 39 -9.06 2.62 10.18
N THR A 40 -9.09 3.35 9.05
CA THR A 40 -9.64 4.71 9.01
C THR A 40 -11.10 4.76 8.58
N GLU A 41 -11.60 3.72 7.91
CA GLU A 41 -12.99 3.69 7.44
C GLU A 41 -13.78 2.58 8.14
N LEU A 42 -13.33 1.32 8.04
CA LEU A 42 -14.16 0.18 8.44
C LEU A 42 -14.16 -0.09 9.93
N ALA A 43 -13.00 -0.03 10.57
CA ALA A 43 -12.89 -0.22 12.00
C ALA A 43 -13.68 0.85 12.77
N LEU A 44 -13.87 2.04 12.20
CA LEU A 44 -14.65 3.11 12.81
C LEU A 44 -16.15 2.77 12.91
N ASP A 45 -16.68 1.99 11.97
CA ASP A 45 -18.09 1.59 11.97
C ASP A 45 -18.45 0.55 13.03
N VAL A 46 -17.45 -0.20 13.50
CA VAL A 46 -17.66 -1.36 14.39
C VAL A 46 -16.96 -1.22 15.75
N THR A 47 -16.21 -0.13 15.97
CA THR A 47 -15.49 0.10 17.22
C THR A 47 -16.20 1.11 18.12
N ASP A 48 -16.26 0.81 19.42
CA ASP A 48 -16.77 1.75 20.42
C ASP A 48 -15.82 2.93 20.68
N ASN A 49 -14.54 2.78 20.34
CA ASN A 49 -13.53 3.81 20.51
C ASN A 49 -12.80 4.10 19.20
N PRO A 50 -13.20 5.14 18.45
CA PRO A 50 -12.62 5.47 17.15
C PRO A 50 -11.14 5.87 17.23
N GLN A 51 -10.64 6.31 18.39
CA GLN A 51 -9.23 6.67 18.56
C GLN A 51 -8.30 5.46 18.50
N ARG A 52 -8.79 4.27 18.86
CA ARG A 52 -7.98 3.05 18.91
C ARG A 52 -7.49 2.62 17.53
N PRO A 53 -8.34 2.42 16.50
CA PRO A 53 -7.84 2.03 15.18
C PRO A 53 -7.01 3.15 14.51
N LEU A 54 -7.31 4.43 14.77
CA LEU A 54 -6.49 5.54 14.29
C LEU A 54 -5.09 5.54 14.90
N ALA A 55 -4.96 5.26 16.20
CA ALA A 55 -3.67 5.13 16.88
C ALA A 55 -2.86 3.94 16.35
N VAL A 56 -3.52 2.81 16.05
CA VAL A 56 -2.86 1.65 15.43
C VAL A 56 -2.37 1.98 14.02
N TYR A 57 -3.16 2.70 13.22
CA TYR A 57 -2.74 3.16 11.89
C TYR A 57 -1.52 4.08 11.98
N ALA A 58 -1.53 5.05 12.91
CA ALA A 58 -0.40 5.95 13.13
C ALA A 58 0.87 5.20 13.58
N ALA A 59 0.74 4.25 14.51
CA ALA A 59 1.86 3.43 14.97
C ALA A 59 2.47 2.59 13.83
N ALA A 60 1.63 1.97 13.00
CA ALA A 60 2.08 1.20 11.83
C ALA A 60 2.82 2.09 10.82
N GLN A 61 2.32 3.31 10.59
CA GLN A 61 2.98 4.30 9.73
C GLN A 61 4.36 4.71 10.24
N SER A 62 4.47 4.97 11.54
CA SER A 62 5.76 5.29 12.18
C SER A 62 6.75 4.12 12.08
N GLU A 63 6.30 2.89 12.28
CA GLU A 63 7.15 1.71 12.20
C GLU A 63 7.62 1.45 10.75
N TYR A 64 6.74 1.64 9.78
CA TYR A 64 7.11 1.54 8.36
C TYR A 64 8.18 2.57 7.98
N ALA A 65 8.04 3.82 8.44
CA ALA A 65 9.04 4.87 8.23
C ALA A 65 10.38 4.51 8.88
N ARG A 66 10.36 4.00 10.13
CA ARG A 66 11.57 3.56 10.85
C ARG A 66 12.30 2.44 10.12
N LEU A 67 11.58 1.42 9.66
CA LEU A 67 12.16 0.25 8.98
C LEU A 67 12.66 0.57 7.57
N SER A 68 11.96 1.44 6.83
CA SER A 68 12.31 1.79 5.45
C SER A 68 13.34 2.91 5.34
N GLY A 69 13.60 3.64 6.43
CA GLY A 69 14.42 4.86 6.42
C GLY A 69 13.78 6.02 5.64
N MET A 70 12.50 5.89 5.25
CA MET A 70 11.76 6.90 4.51
C MET A 70 10.97 7.81 5.45
N PRO A 71 10.81 9.10 5.11
CA PRO A 71 9.90 9.97 5.84
C PRO A 71 8.46 9.47 5.68
N VAL A 72 7.63 9.56 6.73
CA VAL A 72 6.23 9.08 6.76
C VAL A 72 5.38 9.61 5.58
N ALA A 73 5.70 10.79 5.05
CA ALA A 73 5.03 11.37 3.89
C ALA A 73 5.24 10.57 2.59
N ALA A 74 6.41 9.93 2.41
CA ALA A 74 6.73 9.22 1.17
C ALA A 74 5.93 7.91 0.99
N PRO A 75 5.76 7.04 2.01
CA PRO A 75 4.83 5.91 1.95
C PRO A 75 3.38 6.34 1.72
N LYS A 76 2.96 7.44 2.36
CA LYS A 76 1.60 7.98 2.18
C LYS A 76 1.34 8.39 0.73
N GLN A 77 2.26 9.13 0.11
CA GLN A 77 2.13 9.54 -1.29
C GLN A 77 2.13 8.34 -2.25
N ALA A 78 2.97 7.34 -1.98
CA ALA A 78 2.96 6.10 -2.76
C ALA A 78 1.62 5.35 -2.61
N MET A 79 1.08 5.26 -1.40
CA MET A 79 -0.24 4.67 -1.13
C MET A 79 -1.35 5.39 -1.90
N GLU A 80 -1.39 6.73 -1.88
CA GLU A 80 -2.44 7.53 -2.54
C GLU A 80 -2.57 7.20 -4.04
N THR A 81 -1.47 6.86 -4.71
CA THR A 81 -1.46 6.44 -6.12
C THR A 81 -2.20 5.11 -6.33
N TRP A 82 -2.13 4.19 -5.36
CA TRP A 82 -2.74 2.87 -5.42
C TRP A 82 -4.10 2.79 -4.72
N LEU A 83 -4.46 3.82 -3.96
CA LEU A 83 -5.64 3.84 -3.11
C LEU A 83 -6.95 3.59 -3.88
N PRO A 84 -7.18 4.18 -5.07
CA PRO A 84 -8.40 3.88 -5.84
C PRO A 84 -8.51 2.40 -6.22
N ILE A 85 -7.38 1.77 -6.59
CA ILE A 85 -7.33 0.33 -6.94
C ILE A 85 -7.62 -0.52 -5.70
N ALA A 86 -7.04 -0.16 -4.55
CA ALA A 86 -7.27 -0.85 -3.28
C ALA A 86 -8.76 -0.77 -2.86
N ILE A 87 -9.39 0.40 -3.00
CA ILE A 87 -10.82 0.60 -2.73
C ILE A 87 -11.67 -0.31 -3.60
N VAL A 88 -11.51 -0.26 -4.93
CA VAL A 88 -12.30 -1.07 -5.87
C VAL A 88 -12.14 -2.57 -5.57
N ARG A 89 -10.90 -3.04 -5.39
CA ARG A 89 -10.62 -4.46 -5.14
C ARG A 89 -11.15 -4.94 -3.79
N TYR A 90 -11.07 -4.12 -2.75
CA TYR A 90 -11.61 -4.45 -1.43
C TYR A 90 -13.11 -4.74 -1.50
N PHE A 91 -13.89 -3.86 -2.15
CA PHE A 91 -15.34 -4.00 -2.29
C PHE A 91 -15.77 -5.17 -3.17
N LEU A 92 -15.02 -5.48 -4.23
CA LEU A 92 -15.29 -6.64 -5.08
C LEU A 92 -15.10 -7.97 -4.34
N LEU A 93 -14.19 -8.02 -3.36
CA LEU A 93 -13.82 -9.27 -2.66
C LEU A 93 -14.53 -9.48 -1.32
N MET A 94 -14.89 -8.41 -0.60
CA MET A 94 -15.35 -8.50 0.80
C MET A 94 -16.86 -8.24 1.02
N GLY A 95 -17.64 -8.08 -0.05
CA GLY A 95 -19.10 -7.88 0.05
C GLY A 95 -19.47 -6.40 0.07
N GLY A 96 -20.57 -6.10 -0.62
CA GLY A 96 -20.90 -4.77 -1.13
C GLY A 96 -21.11 -3.63 -0.12
N PRO A 97 -21.16 -2.39 -0.61
CA PRO A 97 -21.03 -1.19 0.20
C PRO A 97 -22.30 -0.79 0.98
N THR A 98 -22.13 -0.10 2.11
CA THR A 98 -23.12 0.84 2.66
C THR A 98 -23.17 2.12 1.82
N SER A 99 -24.12 3.02 2.06
CA SER A 99 -24.30 4.26 1.27
C SER A 99 -23.06 5.17 1.24
N GLU A 100 -22.28 5.20 2.32
CA GLU A 100 -21.01 5.96 2.42
C GLU A 100 -19.89 5.27 1.65
N ARG A 101 -19.80 3.94 1.79
CA ARG A 101 -18.88 3.07 1.06
C ARG A 101 -19.11 3.12 -0.46
N TRP A 102 -20.36 3.29 -0.90
CA TRP A 102 -20.72 3.44 -2.31
C TRP A 102 -20.23 4.76 -2.90
N ARG A 103 -20.32 5.86 -2.14
CA ARG A 103 -19.76 7.15 -2.56
C ARG A 103 -18.24 7.07 -2.71
N MET A 104 -17.56 6.38 -1.79
CA MET A 104 -16.11 6.18 -1.87
C MET A 104 -15.70 5.37 -3.10
N MET A 105 -16.45 4.33 -3.45
CA MET A 105 -16.29 3.58 -4.70
C MET A 105 -16.44 4.49 -5.91
N GLN A 106 -17.50 5.29 -5.99
CA GLN A 106 -17.74 6.19 -7.12
C GLN A 106 -16.61 7.22 -7.29
N SER A 107 -16.09 7.76 -6.17
CA SER A 107 -14.93 8.66 -6.19
C SER A 107 -13.66 7.94 -6.68
N ALA A 108 -13.43 6.70 -6.25
CA ALA A 108 -12.30 5.89 -6.71
C ALA A 108 -12.41 5.54 -8.20
N GLU A 109 -13.60 5.13 -8.66
CA GLU A 109 -13.88 4.87 -10.07
C GLU A 109 -13.63 6.11 -10.93
N ALA A 110 -14.08 7.28 -10.48
CA ALA A 110 -13.84 8.55 -11.17
C ALA A 110 -12.34 8.88 -11.26
N ALA A 111 -11.58 8.65 -10.18
CA ALA A 111 -10.13 8.88 -10.14
C ALA A 111 -9.33 7.94 -11.06
N LEU A 112 -9.89 6.77 -11.39
CA LEU A 112 -9.28 5.79 -12.30
C LEU A 112 -9.65 6.00 -13.77
N ARG A 113 -10.62 6.87 -14.09
CA ARG A 113 -10.97 7.17 -15.47
C ARG A 113 -9.83 7.95 -16.14
N PRO A 114 -9.54 7.67 -17.42
CA PRO A 114 -8.63 8.52 -18.20
C PRO A 114 -9.10 9.97 -18.14
N GLN A 115 -8.19 10.91 -17.95
CA GLN A 115 -8.51 12.33 -18.13
C GLN A 115 -8.63 12.56 -19.63
N ASP A 116 -9.81 13.05 -20.07
CA ASP A 116 -10.08 13.42 -21.46
C ASP A 116 -9.11 14.49 -21.98
#